data_AF-B6W670-F1
#
_entry.id   AF-B6W670-F1
#
_cell.length_a   1.000
_cell.length_b   1.000
_cell.length_c   1.000
_cell.angle_alpha   90.00
_cell.angle_beta   90.00
_cell.angle_gamma   90.00
#
_symmetry.space_group_name_H-M   'P 1'
#
loop_
_entity.id
_entity.type
_entity.pdbx_description
1 polymer ?
#
loop_
_entity_poly.entity_id
_entity_poly.type
_entity_poly.pdbx_seq_one_letter_code
_entity_poly.pdbx_strand_id
1 'polypeptide(L)'
;MLSALKKILDFSGDEKKNVYHSIWVSFLFAIFHMLQISAIYFIVKAIAQKDMSMMPAWIALILLVISIIGRSVTNYFSQLQQCHASYFMVANKRVAIGEMLKKNSYGIFQ
;
A
#
# COMPACT_ATOMS: atom_id res chain seq x y z
N MET A 1 8.98 7.51 12.08
CA MET A 1 7.97 6.90 11.17
C MET A 1 7.06 5.91 11.88
N LEU A 2 7.57 4.96 12.68
CA LEU A 2 6.72 4.04 13.46
C LEU A 2 5.72 4.75 14.38
N SER A 3 6.12 5.86 15.02
CA SER A 3 5.22 6.66 15.86
C SER A 3 4.06 7.29 15.08
N ALA A 4 4.32 7.76 13.86
CA ALA A 4 3.29 8.30 12.96
C ALA A 4 2.34 7.19 12.51
N LEU A 5 2.86 6.01 12.18
CA LEU A 5 2.05 4.84 11.81
C LEU A 5 1.13 4.44 12.97
N LYS A 6 1.67 4.39 14.20
CA LYS A 6 0.91 4.08 15.41
C LYS A 6 -0.20 5.12 15.64
N LYS A 7 0.09 6.39 15.40
CA LYS A 7 -0.89 7.48 15.52
C LYS A 7 -2.00 7.38 14.47
N ILE A 8 -1.67 6.98 13.24
CA ILE A 8 -2.66 6.72 12.18
C ILE A 8 -3.54 5.52 12.57
N LEU A 9 -2.93 4.44 13.05
CA LEU A 9 -3.65 3.24 13.53
C LEU A 9 -4.57 3.56 14.70
N ASP A 10 -4.11 4.33 15.69
CA ASP A 10 -4.93 4.77 16.81
C ASP A 10 -6.06 5.70 16.35
N PHE A 11 -5.83 6.50 15.32
CA PHE A 11 -6.85 7.35 14.68
C PHE A 11 -7.87 6.54 13.87
N SER A 12 -7.51 5.36 13.37
CA SER A 12 -8.39 4.50 12.55
C SER A 12 -9.51 3.81 13.32
N GLY A 13 -9.46 3.71 14.66
CA GLY A 13 -10.56 3.16 15.45
C GLY A 13 -11.12 1.84 14.90
N ASP A 14 -12.41 1.81 14.56
CA ASP A 14 -13.12 0.65 14.02
C ASP A 14 -12.71 0.27 12.58
N GLU A 15 -12.12 1.19 11.81
CA GLU A 15 -11.62 0.99 10.43
C GLU A 15 -10.21 0.37 10.39
N LYS A 16 -9.61 0.05 11.56
CA LYS A 16 -8.28 -0.58 11.67
C LYS A 16 -8.13 -1.81 10.76
N LYS A 17 -9.17 -2.62 10.61
CA LYS A 17 -9.14 -3.83 9.77
C LYS A 17 -8.83 -3.52 8.31
N ASN A 18 -9.39 -2.44 7.77
CA ASN A 18 -9.17 -2.04 6.38
C ASN A 18 -7.77 -1.43 6.17
N VAL A 19 -7.25 -0.73 7.18
CA VAL A 19 -5.89 -0.19 7.19
C VAL A 19 -4.85 -1.31 7.30
N TYR A 20 -5.06 -2.33 8.14
CA TYR A 20 -4.19 -3.50 8.19
C TYR A 20 -4.20 -4.27 6.86
N HIS A 21 -5.38 -4.41 6.23
CA HIS A 21 -5.47 -5.06 4.93
C HIS A 21 -4.69 -4.31 3.84
N SER A 22 -4.76 -2.98 3.80
CA SER A 22 -4.01 -2.19 2.81
C SER A 22 -2.49 -2.29 3.03
N ILE A 23 -2.03 -2.37 4.28
CA ILE A 23 -0.62 -2.62 4.61
C ILE A 23 -0.18 -4.00 4.09
N TRP A 24 -0.99 -5.04 4.30
CA TRP A 24 -0.71 -6.38 3.77
C TRP A 24 -0.67 -6.41 2.24
N VAL A 25 -1.61 -5.77 1.57
CA VAL A 25 -1.64 -5.68 0.09
C VAL A 25 -0.42 -4.90 -0.42
N SER A 26 -0.02 -3.83 0.28
CA SER A 26 1.16 -3.04 -0.08
C SER A 26 2.47 -3.82 0.14
N PHE A 27 2.51 -4.72 1.13
CA PHE A 27 3.63 -5.64 1.31
C PHE A 27 3.71 -6.65 0.16
N LEU A 28 2.57 -7.20 -0.27
CA LEU A 28 2.51 -8.09 -1.43
C LEU A 28 2.96 -7.38 -2.73
N PHE A 29 2.57 -6.12 -2.91
CA PHE A 29 3.08 -5.26 -3.99
C PHE A 29 4.61 -5.15 -3.97
N ALA A 30 5.22 -4.99 -2.79
CA ALA A 30 6.67 -4.90 -2.63
C ALA A 30 7.38 -6.22 -2.98
N ILE A 31 6.77 -7.38 -2.69
CA ILE A 31 7.27 -8.68 -3.12
C ILE A 31 7.28 -8.78 -4.66
N PHE A 32 6.19 -8.39 -5.32
CA PHE A 32 6.14 -8.35 -6.79
C PHE A 32 7.17 -7.38 -7.39
N HIS A 33 7.49 -6.30 -6.67
CA HIS A 33 8.57 -5.41 -7.08
C HIS A 33 9.95 -6.07 -7.02
N MET A 34 10.23 -6.88 -5.99
CA MET A 34 11.49 -7.62 -5.90
C MET A 34 11.67 -8.59 -7.08
N LEU A 35 10.60 -9.20 -7.59
CA LEU A 35 10.67 -10.04 -8.79
C LEU A 35 11.16 -9.27 -10.03
N GLN A 36 10.80 -7.98 -10.13
CA GLN A 36 11.27 -7.11 -11.22
C GLN A 36 12.79 -6.90 -11.15
N ILE A 37 13.33 -6.73 -9.94
CA ILE A 37 14.77 -6.61 -9.69
C ILE A 37 15.49 -7.92 -10.02
N SER A 38 14.90 -9.07 -9.67
CA SER A 38 15.43 -10.39 -10.04
C SER A 38 15.49 -10.59 -11.56
N ALA A 39 14.49 -10.11 -12.31
CA ALA A 39 14.51 -10.19 -13.78
C ALA A 39 15.69 -9.41 -14.38
N ILE A 40 16.01 -8.23 -13.83
CA ILE A 40 17.20 -7.45 -14.24
C ILE A 40 18.48 -8.23 -13.98
N TYR A 41 18.59 -8.88 -12.81
CA TYR A 41 19.75 -9.71 -12.47
C TYR A 41 19.96 -10.86 -13.46
N PHE A 42 18.90 -11.56 -13.88
CA PHE A 42 19.01 -12.63 -14.87
C PHE A 42 19.49 -12.14 -16.24
N ILE A 43 19.04 -10.96 -16.68
CA ILE A 43 19.51 -10.35 -17.93
C ILE A 43 21.00 -9.99 -17.82
N VAL A 44 21.41 -9.34 -16.73
CA VAL A 44 22.81 -8.96 -16.50
C VAL A 44 23.71 -10.19 -16.45
N LYS A 45 23.27 -11.26 -15.79
CA LYS A 45 24.00 -12.54 -15.73
C LYS A 45 24.15 -13.18 -17.12
N ALA A 46 23.09 -13.19 -17.93
CA ALA A 46 23.16 -13.75 -19.29
C ALA A 46 24.14 -12.99 -20.18
N ILE A 47 24.15 -11.64 -20.09
CA ILE A 47 25.12 -10.80 -20.80
C ILE A 47 26.56 -11.08 -20.31
N ALA A 48 26.76 -11.20 -18.99
CA ALA A 48 28.06 -11.49 -18.40
C ALA A 48 28.63 -12.86 -18.81
N GLN A 49 27.76 -13.86 -19.01
CA GLN A 49 28.15 -15.21 -19.45
C GLN A 49 28.32 -15.32 -20.98
N LYS A 50 28.08 -14.25 -21.75
CA LYS A 50 28.04 -14.24 -23.23
C LYS A 50 27.12 -15.31 -23.82
N ASP A 51 26.10 -15.73 -23.06
CA ASP A 51 25.11 -16.68 -23.54
C ASP A 51 24.17 -15.97 -24.53
N MET A 52 24.35 -16.25 -25.82
CA MET A 52 23.48 -15.75 -26.90
C MET A 52 22.15 -16.51 -27.02
N SER A 53 21.83 -17.33 -26.02
CA SER A 53 20.56 -18.06 -25.98
C SER A 53 19.40 -17.09 -25.77
N MET A 54 18.29 -17.33 -26.47
CA MET A 54 17.06 -16.53 -26.34
C MET A 54 16.25 -16.92 -25.07
N MET A 55 16.66 -17.99 -24.38
CA MET A 55 15.98 -18.54 -23.21
C MET A 55 15.96 -17.59 -21.98
N PRO A 56 17.05 -16.88 -21.60
CA PRO A 56 17.04 -15.91 -20.51
C PRO A 56 16.15 -14.69 -20.81
N ALA A 57 16.05 -14.29 -22.08
CA ALA A 57 15.21 -13.17 -22.50
C ALA A 57 13.71 -13.49 -22.29
N TRP A 58 13.29 -14.71 -22.63
CA TRP A 58 11.92 -15.18 -22.38
C TRP A 58 11.58 -15.27 -20.90
N ILE A 59 12.51 -15.77 -20.07
CA ILE A 59 12.33 -15.85 -18.61
C ILE A 59 12.16 -14.45 -18.02
N ALA A 60 13.00 -13.50 -18.42
CA ALA A 60 12.91 -12.12 -17.96
C ALA A 60 11.60 -11.46 -18.41
N LEU A 61 11.16 -11.70 -19.64
CA LEU A 61 9.91 -11.16 -20.18
C LEU A 61 8.69 -11.66 -19.39
N ILE A 62 8.62 -12.96 -19.10
CA ILE A 62 7.54 -13.55 -18.29
C ILE A 62 7.55 -12.97 -16.86
N LEU A 63 8.72 -12.87 -16.23
CA LEU A 63 8.86 -12.27 -14.89
C LEU A 63 8.40 -10.81 -14.85
N LEU A 64 8.73 -10.02 -15.88
CA LEU A 64 8.29 -8.62 -15.98
C LEU A 64 6.77 -8.52 -16.14
N VAL A 65 6.17 -9.33 -17.01
CA VAL A 65 4.72 -9.33 -17.22
C VAL A 65 3.97 -9.68 -15.92
N ILE A 66 4.39 -10.74 -15.23
CA ILE A 66 3.79 -11.14 -13.95
C ILE A 66 3.96 -10.04 -12.90
N SER A 67 5.15 -9.41 -12.82
CA SER A 67 5.41 -8.32 -11.87
C SER A 67 4.53 -7.11 -12.12
N ILE A 68 4.38 -6.68 -13.38
CA ILE A 68 3.55 -5.52 -13.75
C ILE A 68 2.07 -5.77 -13.42
N ILE A 69 1.54 -6.94 -13.79
CA ILE A 69 0.15 -7.30 -13.50
C ILE A 69 -0.06 -7.38 -11.98
N GLY A 70 0.81 -8.09 -11.27
CA GLY A 70 0.73 -8.24 -9.81
C GLY A 70 0.78 -6.89 -9.10
N ARG A 71 1.66 -5.98 -9.54
CA ARG A 71 1.75 -4.62 -9.02
C ARG A 71 0.49 -3.80 -9.33
N SER A 72 -0.03 -3.85 -10.55
CA SER A 72 -1.22 -3.09 -10.94
C SER A 72 -2.43 -3.47 -10.07
N VAL A 73 -2.67 -4.76 -9.90
CA VAL A 73 -3.79 -5.28 -9.11
C VAL A 73 -3.64 -4.92 -7.63
N THR A 74 -2.47 -5.21 -7.04
CA THR A 74 -2.24 -4.90 -5.62
C THR A 74 -2.30 -3.41 -5.33
N ASN A 75 -1.76 -2.57 -6.23
CA ASN A 75 -1.82 -1.13 -6.06
C ASN A 75 -3.24 -0.58 -6.19
N TYR A 76 -4.05 -1.13 -7.10
CA TYR A 76 -5.47 -0.78 -7.22
C TYR A 76 -6.25 -1.06 -5.92
N PHE A 77 -6.13 -2.28 -5.40
CA PHE A 77 -6.82 -2.66 -4.15
C PHE A 77 -6.33 -1.86 -2.94
N SER A 78 -5.02 -1.65 -2.81
CA SER A 78 -4.46 -0.84 -1.72
C SER A 78 -4.98 0.59 -1.76
N GLN A 79 -5.00 1.22 -2.94
CA GLN A 79 -5.49 2.60 -3.09
C GLN A 79 -7.00 2.72 -2.81
N LEU A 80 -7.80 1.74 -3.25
CA LEU A 80 -9.24 1.75 -2.98
C LEU A 80 -9.55 1.65 -1.48
N GLN A 81 -8.87 0.75 -0.78
CA GLN A 81 -9.04 0.58 0.67
C GLN A 81 -8.52 1.77 1.46
N GLN A 82 -7.37 2.35 1.05
CA GLN A 82 -6.85 3.57 1.66
C GLN A 82 -7.82 4.74 1.47
N CYS A 83 -8.40 4.90 0.28
CA CYS A 83 -9.38 5.94 -0.01
C CYS A 83 -10.61 5.79 0.90
N HIS A 84 -11.23 4.61 0.94
CA HIS A 84 -12.39 4.35 1.79
C HIS A 84 -12.09 4.60 3.27
N ALA A 85 -10.98 4.04 3.77
CA ALA A 85 -10.57 4.23 5.16
C ALA A 85 -10.33 5.71 5.48
N SER A 86 -9.67 6.45 4.59
CA SER A 86 -9.41 7.89 4.79
C SER A 86 -10.69 8.72 4.88
N TYR A 87 -11.68 8.44 4.02
CA TYR A 87 -12.97 9.13 4.03
C TYR A 87 -13.76 8.85 5.31
N PHE A 88 -13.91 7.57 5.70
CA PHE A 88 -14.67 7.19 6.89
C PHE A 88 -14.00 7.65 8.19
N MET A 89 -12.67 7.57 8.28
CA MET A 89 -11.94 8.06 9.46
C MET A 89 -12.11 9.57 9.65
N VAL A 90 -12.03 10.36 8.58
CA VAL A 90 -12.23 11.82 8.66
C VAL A 90 -13.68 12.16 9.00
N ALA A 91 -14.67 11.47 8.41
CA ALA A 91 -16.08 11.68 8.70
C ALA A 91 -16.40 11.40 10.18
N ASN A 92 -15.98 10.24 10.70
CA ASN A 92 -16.17 9.89 12.11
C ASN A 92 -15.49 10.89 13.05
N LYS A 93 -14.29 11.37 12.70
CA LYS A 93 -13.62 12.38 13.52
C LYS A 93 -14.35 13.72 13.51
N ARG A 94 -14.90 14.15 12.37
CA ARG A 94 -15.70 15.39 12.27
C ARG A 94 -16.95 15.32 13.15
N VAL A 95 -17.65 14.18 13.15
CA VAL A 95 -18.82 13.95 14.02
C VAL A 95 -18.43 14.04 15.49
N ALA A 96 -17.36 13.34 15.91
CA ALA A 96 -16.89 13.37 17.29
C ALA A 96 -16.49 14.78 17.77
N ILE A 97 -15.86 15.59 16.91
CA ILE A 97 -15.55 17.00 17.22
C ILE A 97 -16.84 17.81 17.36
N GLY A 98 -17.82 17.61 16.48
CA GLY A 98 -19.13 18.26 16.57
C GLY A 98 -19.86 17.94 17.88
N GLU A 99 -19.83 16.67 18.32
CA GLU A 99 -20.39 16.27 19.62
C GLU A 99 -19.63 16.87 20.81
N MET A 100 -18.30 16.91 20.75
CA MET A 100 -17.47 17.55 21.77
C MET A 100 -17.76 19.04 21.88
N LEU A 101 -17.88 19.75 20.76
CA LEU A 101 -18.26 21.16 20.72
C LEU A 101 -19.66 21.36 21.30
N LYS A 102 -20.64 20.52 20.93
CA LYS A 102 -22.00 20.59 21.47
C LYS A 102 -22.04 20.36 22.98
N LYS A 103 -21.20 19.47 23.51
CA LYS A 103 -21.14 19.13 24.93
C LYS A 103 -20.37 20.13 25.78
N ASN A 104 -19.25 20.66 25.27
CA ASN A 104 -18.41 21.66 25.96
C ASN A 104 -18.79 23.12 25.64
N SER A 105 -19.75 23.36 24.73
CA SER A 105 -20.20 24.71 24.34
C SER A 105 -20.63 25.57 25.53
N TYR A 106 -21.08 24.97 26.63
CA TYR A 106 -21.46 25.70 27.84
C TYR A 106 -20.30 26.45 28.53
N GLY A 107 -19.03 26.11 28.27
CA GLY A 107 -17.87 26.77 28.88
C GLY A 107 -16.90 27.46 27.91
N ILE A 108 -17.07 27.29 26.59
CA ILE A 108 -16.16 27.86 25.57
C ILE A 108 -16.78 29.13 24.92
N PHE A 109 -18.10 29.30 25.02
CA PHE A 109 -18.84 30.46 24.49
C PHE A 109 -19.08 31.57 25.52
N GLN A 110 -18.54 31.45 26.74
CA GLN A 110 -18.53 32.49 27.76
C GLN A 110 -17.12 33.10 27.85
#